data_AF-A0A3C0W6Q3-F1
#
_entry.id   AF-A0A3C0W6Q3-F1
#
_cell.length_a   1.000
_cell.length_b   1.000
_cell.length_c   1.000
_cell.angle_alpha   90.00
_cell.angle_beta   90.00
_cell.angle_gamma   90.00
#
_symmetry.space_group_name_H-M   'P 1'
#
loop_
_entity.id
_entity.type
_entity.pdbx_description
1 polymer ?
#
loop_
_entity_poly.entity_id
_entity_poly.type
_entity_poly.pdbx_seq_one_letter_code
_entity_poly.pdbx_strand_id
1 'polypeptide(L)' 'AWLKGDAAETGRLNRVNTRDIHEDIHRAALVVRNADWTNQIETMMQGSGTAFVAVGAAHLMDQDSVIDMLRAKGFTVERL' A
#
# COMPACT_ATOMS: atom_id res chain seq x y z
N ALA A 1 17.79 -1.39 2.49
CA ALA A 1 16.77 -1.07 1.48
C ALA A 1 16.18 0.33 1.71
N TRP A 2 15.51 0.56 2.85
CA TRP A 2 14.85 1.83 3.19
C TRP A 2 15.69 3.10 2.98
N LEU A 3 16.85 3.22 3.64
CA LEU A 3 17.72 4.39 3.51
C LEU A 3 18.23 4.65 2.08
N LYS A 4 18.22 3.63 1.23
CA LYS A 4 18.66 3.72 -0.18
C LYS A 4 17.50 4.03 -1.13
N GLY A 5 16.26 4.15 -0.62
CA GLY A 5 15.07 4.33 -1.46
C GLY A 5 14.70 3.09 -2.29
N ASP A 6 15.26 1.92 -1.96
CA ASP A 6 14.99 0.67 -2.69
C ASP A 6 13.60 0.14 -2.30
N ALA A 7 12.61 0.57 -3.08
CA ALA A 7 11.21 0.21 -2.97
C ALA A 7 10.96 -1.30 -3.01
N ALA A 8 11.55 -1.98 -4.00
CA ALA A 8 11.34 -3.40 -4.25
C ALA A 8 11.88 -4.23 -3.08
N GLU A 9 13.11 -3.96 -2.66
CA GLU A 9 13.71 -4.71 -1.56
C GLU A 9 13.06 -4.38 -0.21
N THR A 10 12.63 -3.12 0.00
CA THR A 10 11.90 -2.74 1.23
C THR A 10 10.56 -3.47 1.32
N GLY A 11 9.81 -3.52 0.21
CA GLY A 11 8.58 -4.30 0.13
C GLY A 11 8.84 -5.77 0.44
N ARG A 12 9.86 -6.37 -0.21
CA ARG A 12 10.22 -7.79 -0.03
C ARG A 12 10.50 -8.14 1.43
N LEU A 13 11.35 -7.36 2.09
CA LEU A 13 11.69 -7.55 3.50
C LEU A 13 10.46 -7.41 4.41
N ASN A 14 9.56 -6.46 4.11
CA ASN A 14 8.34 -6.27 4.89
C ASN A 14 7.36 -7.46 4.77
N ARG A 15 7.21 -8.03 3.58
CA ARG A 15 6.38 -9.24 3.39
C ARG A 15 6.97 -10.45 4.09
N VAL A 16 8.27 -10.69 3.93
CA VAL A 16 9.02 -11.75 4.63
C VAL A 16 8.76 -11.63 6.13
N ASN A 17 8.95 -10.44 6.71
CA ASN A 17 8.73 -10.22 8.15
C ASN A 17 7.30 -10.47 8.65
N THR A 18 6.27 -10.39 7.80
CA THR A 18 4.87 -10.53 8.24
C THR A 18 4.28 -11.89 7.89
N ARG A 19 4.47 -12.36 6.66
CA ARG A 19 3.98 -13.68 6.21
C ARG A 19 4.74 -14.84 6.83
N ASP A 20 6.03 -14.67 7.12
CA ASP A 20 6.83 -15.73 7.77
C ASP A 20 6.45 -15.91 9.24
N ILE A 21 5.82 -14.91 9.87
CA ILE A 21 5.26 -15.05 11.23
C ILE A 21 3.92 -15.79 11.15
N HIS A 22 2.94 -15.25 10.41
CA HIS A 22 1.65 -15.90 10.14
C HIS A 22 0.86 -15.14 9.06
N GLU A 23 0.06 -15.84 8.25
CA GLU A 23 -0.78 -15.22 7.21
C GLU A 23 -1.79 -14.23 7.78
N ASP A 24 -2.43 -14.55 8.91
CA ASP A 24 -3.37 -13.64 9.57
C ASP A 24 -2.73 -12.34 10.04
N ILE A 25 -1.45 -12.36 10.43
CA ILE A 25 -0.72 -11.16 10.84
C ILE A 25 -0.50 -10.27 9.61
N HIS A 26 -0.06 -10.85 8.50
CA HIS A 26 0.08 -10.12 7.24
C HIS A 26 -1.25 -9.51 6.79
N ARG A 27 -2.33 -10.30 6.86
CA ARG A 27 -3.68 -9.86 6.50
C ARG A 27 -4.14 -8.69 7.37
N ALA A 28 -4.00 -8.79 8.69
CA ALA A 28 -4.43 -7.74 9.60
C ALA A 28 -3.56 -6.47 9.50
N ALA A 29 -2.23 -6.63 9.38
CA ALA A 29 -1.30 -5.51 9.38
C ALA A 29 -1.32 -4.70 8.08
N LEU A 30 -1.53 -5.37 6.93
CA LEU A 30 -1.40 -4.76 5.61
C LEU A 30 -2.68 -4.85 4.80
N VAL A 31 -3.19 -6.05 4.54
CA VAL A 31 -4.27 -6.25 3.56
C VAL A 31 -5.55 -5.54 3.97
N VAL A 32 -6.04 -5.78 5.20
CA VAL A 32 -7.30 -5.18 5.69
C VAL A 32 -7.20 -3.66 5.74
N ARG A 33 -6.08 -3.14 6.24
CA ARG A 33 -5.84 -1.69 6.36
C ARG A 33 -5.70 -1.02 5.00
N ASN A 34 -4.99 -1.64 4.06
CA ASN A 34 -4.83 -1.12 2.70
C ASN A 34 -6.17 -1.11 1.97
N ALA A 35 -7.03 -2.13 2.16
CA ALA A 35 -8.35 -2.18 1.57
C ALA A 35 -9.26 -1.05 2.09
N ASP A 36 -9.27 -0.81 3.41
CA ASP A 36 -9.99 0.29 4.03
C ASP A 36 -9.52 1.65 3.48
N TRP A 37 -8.21 1.88 3.47
CA TRP A 37 -7.63 3.10 2.89
C TRP A 37 -7.92 3.27 1.42
N THR A 38 -7.92 2.20 0.63
CA THR A 38 -8.26 2.27 -0.79
C THR A 38 -9.67 2.82 -0.98
N ASN A 39 -10.64 2.38 -0.17
CA ASN A 39 -12.02 2.90 -0.23
C ASN A 39 -12.11 4.37 0.23
N GLN A 40 -11.33 4.76 1.25
CA GLN A 40 -11.27 6.15 1.70
C GLN A 40 -10.66 7.06 0.64
N ILE A 41 -9.58 6.62 0.00
CA ILE A 41 -8.91 7.35 -1.09
C ILE A 41 -9.86 7.49 -2.29
N GLU A 42 -10.53 6.42 -2.69
CA GLU A 42 -11.57 6.46 -3.73
C GLU A 42 -12.66 7.49 -3.41
N THR A 43 -13.11 7.53 -2.15
CA THR A 43 -14.09 8.53 -1.70
C THR A 43 -13.52 9.95 -1.77
N MET A 44 -12.26 10.17 -1.37
CA MET A 44 -11.60 11.48 -1.50
C MET A 44 -11.48 11.91 -2.96
N MET A 45 -11.23 10.98 -3.88
CA MET A 45 -11.11 11.23 -5.32
C MET A 45 -12.43 11.61 -6.00
N GLN A 46 -13.57 11.31 -5.39
CA GLN A 46 -14.88 11.80 -5.85
C GLN A 46 -15.11 13.29 -5.54
N GLY A 47 -14.30 13.86 -4.65
CA GLY A 47 -14.30 15.29 -4.34
C GLY A 47 -13.60 16.13 -5.43
N SER A 48 -13.24 17.35 -5.06
CA SER A 48 -12.49 18.26 -5.93
C SER A 48 -11.12 18.59 -5.34
N GLY A 49 -10.18 19.01 -6.20
CA GLY A 49 -8.83 19.38 -5.79
C GLY A 49 -7.89 18.17 -5.67
N THR A 50 -6.89 18.29 -4.79
CA THR A 50 -5.83 17.29 -4.61
C THR A 50 -5.77 16.86 -3.16
N ALA A 51 -5.86 15.55 -2.92
CA ALA A 51 -5.64 14.96 -1.61
C ALA A 51 -4.18 14.52 -1.45
N PHE A 52 -3.59 14.78 -0.29
CA PHE A 52 -2.28 14.28 0.10
C PHE A 52 -2.44 13.26 1.23
N VAL A 53 -1.94 12.04 1.02
CA VAL A 53 -2.02 10.94 1.99
C VAL A 53 -0.62 10.47 2.34
N ALA A 54 -0.25 10.57 3.61
CA ALA A 54 1.02 10.08 4.12
C ALA A 54 0.84 8.71 4.79
N VAL A 55 1.65 7.73 4.39
CA VAL A 55 1.62 6.36 4.94
C VAL A 55 3.04 5.84 5.16
N GLY A 56 3.15 4.76 5.94
CA GLY A 56 4.40 4.02 6.08
C GLY A 56 4.80 3.28 4.80
N ALA A 57 6.11 3.09 4.60
CA ALA A 57 6.71 2.46 3.42
C ALA A 57 6.08 1.12 3.02
N ALA A 58 5.75 0.32 4.05
CA ALA A 58 5.17 -1.01 3.92
C ALA A 58 3.84 -1.04 3.14
N HIS A 59 3.13 0.10 3.06
CA HIS A 59 1.82 0.19 2.42
C HIS A 59 1.88 0.53 0.92
N LEU A 60 3.06 0.93 0.42
CA LEU A 60 3.24 1.43 -0.94
C LEU A 60 3.97 0.45 -1.87
N MET A 61 4.57 -0.60 -1.32
CA MET A 61 5.51 -1.45 -2.05
C MET A 61 5.03 -2.89 -2.11
N ASP A 62 5.18 -3.49 -3.28
CA ASP A 62 4.85 -4.88 -3.60
C ASP A 62 3.35 -5.24 -3.53
N GLN A 63 3.05 -6.55 -3.60
CA GLN A 63 1.73 -7.16 -3.61
C GLN A 63 0.90 -6.73 -2.40
N ASP A 64 -0.40 -6.58 -2.64
CA ASP A 64 -1.40 -6.14 -1.66
C ASP A 64 -1.18 -4.71 -1.14
N SER A 65 -0.36 -3.91 -1.83
CA SER A 65 -0.19 -2.49 -1.51
C SER A 65 -1.44 -1.67 -1.84
N VAL A 66 -1.55 -0.47 -1.26
CA VAL A 66 -2.60 0.50 -1.63
C VAL A 66 -2.53 0.82 -3.12
N ILE A 67 -1.32 0.88 -3.69
CA ILE A 67 -1.11 1.14 -5.12
C ILE A 67 -1.73 0.03 -5.98
N ASP A 68 -1.50 -1.23 -5.62
CA ASP A 68 -2.07 -2.36 -6.36
C ASP A 68 -3.59 -2.40 -6.26
N MET A 69 -4.13 -2.11 -5.07
CA MET A 69 -5.58 -2.05 -4.84
C MET A 69 -6.26 -0.90 -5.59
N LEU A 70 -5.62 0.27 -5.68
CA LEU A 70 -6.11 1.39 -6.49
C LEU A 70 -6.09 1.06 -7.99
N ARG A 71 -5.01 0.44 -8.48
CA ARG A 71 -4.94 -0.04 -9.88
C ARG A 71 -6.04 -1.05 -10.18
N ALA A 72 -6.30 -1.98 -9.26
CA ALA A 72 -7.37 -2.97 -9.41
C ALA A 72 -8.78 -2.34 -9.48
N LYS A 73 -8.97 -1.16 -8.88
CA LYS A 73 -10.20 -0.35 -9.00
C LYS A 73 -10.26 0.51 -10.28
N GLY A 74 -9.23 0.46 -11.13
CA GLY A 74 -9.18 1.21 -12.39
C GLY A 74 -8.57 2.60 -12.29
N PHE A 75 -7.95 2.95 -11.17
CA PHE A 75 -7.23 4.22 -11.05
C PHE A 75 -5.88 4.17 -11.79
N THR A 76 -5.53 5.28 -12.43
CA THR A 76 -4.17 5.50 -12.94
C THR A 76 -3.28 5.88 -11.77
N VAL A 77 -2.20 5.12 -11.55
CA VAL A 77 -1.25 5.37 -10.47
C VAL A 77 0.16 5.50 -11.04
N GLU A 78 0.72 6.69 -10.92
CA GLU A 78 2.06 7.03 -11.36
C GLU A 78 3.01 7.15 -10.17
N ARG A 79 4.23 6.68 -10.34
CA ARG A 79 5.33 6.94 -9.41
C ARG A 79 6.21 8.01 -10.03
N LEU A 80 6.23 9.18 -9.40
CA LEU A 80 7.07 10.32 -9.78
C LEU A 80 8.49 10.18 -9.23
#